data_AF-L8TRU2-F1
#
_entry.id   AF-L8TRU2-F1
#
_cell.length_a   1.000
_cell.length_b   1.000
_cell.length_c   1.000
_cell.angle_alpha   90.00
_cell.angle_beta   90.00
_cell.angle_gamma   90.00
#
_symmetry.space_group_name_H-M   'P 1'
#
loop_
_entity.id
_entity.type
_entity.pdbx_description
1 polymer ?
#
loop_
_entity_poly.entity_id
_entity_poly.type
_entity_poly.pdbx_seq_one_letter_code
_entity_poly.pdbx_strand_id
1 'polypeptide(L)'
;MRQQSQAQADLQSAEAGKPARTTLAVVPAALVSASGFLLFAREDRIFGFTLLAAALVLAGIISRRLLIDLALIAVGLTAMSLVPITTDISTGHMAVMGTAMILAVGIPYAVSRFVTKDHAIRFPVRTGQPWTRAEKWYLPAVLLIGYALMPVYMIRTGVYNNWPAVSDADGIARLFLGTNVLGIWDELFFICTAFTLLRRHLPDWQANLLQAVLFTSFLWELGFHAWAPFFIFRLPCCRPGSSRSPSPSPTSSACTCCSTSCCSWC
;
A
#
# COMPACT_ATOMS: atom_id res chain seq x y z
N MET A 1 -5.37 -17.10 45.80
CA MET A 1 -5.20 -18.18 44.80
C MET A 1 -6.30 -18.21 43.72
N ARG A 2 -7.61 -18.15 44.03
CA ARG A 2 -8.67 -18.16 42.98
C ARG A 2 -8.64 -16.98 41.99
N GLN A 3 -8.30 -15.76 42.45
CA GLN A 3 -8.24 -14.57 41.57
C GLN A 3 -7.11 -14.61 40.52
N GLN A 4 -5.96 -15.22 40.84
CA GLN A 4 -4.86 -15.33 39.87
C GLN A 4 -5.18 -16.35 38.76
N SER A 5 -5.92 -17.41 39.09
CA SER A 5 -6.34 -18.43 38.11
C SER A 5 -7.36 -17.88 37.09
N GLN A 6 -8.29 -17.01 37.53
CA GLN A 6 -9.26 -16.37 36.63
C GLN A 6 -8.59 -15.36 35.68
N ALA A 7 -7.69 -14.50 36.19
CA ALA A 7 -6.96 -13.56 35.33
C ALA A 7 -6.09 -14.26 34.28
N GLN A 8 -5.48 -15.40 34.63
CA GLN A 8 -4.71 -16.20 33.68
C GLN A 8 -5.59 -16.90 32.64
N ALA A 9 -6.77 -17.38 33.03
CA ALA A 9 -7.75 -17.98 32.10
C ALA A 9 -8.33 -16.94 31.12
N ASP A 10 -8.60 -15.71 31.58
CA ASP A 10 -9.09 -14.62 30.74
C ASP A 10 -8.01 -14.16 29.73
N LEU A 11 -6.75 -14.07 30.17
CA LEU A 11 -5.62 -13.77 29.28
C LEU A 11 -5.41 -14.88 28.25
N GLN A 12 -5.44 -16.16 28.64
CA GLN A 12 -5.30 -17.28 27.72
C GLN A 12 -6.47 -17.36 26.72
N SER A 13 -7.69 -17.06 27.15
CA SER A 13 -8.88 -17.01 26.27
C SER A 13 -8.81 -15.84 25.28
N ALA A 14 -8.34 -14.68 25.73
CA ALA A 14 -8.12 -13.52 24.86
C ALA A 14 -6.97 -13.76 23.86
N GLU A 15 -5.94 -14.48 24.27
CA GLU A 15 -4.77 -14.80 23.45
C GLU A 15 -5.05 -15.91 22.44
N ALA A 16 -5.91 -16.90 22.76
CA ALA A 16 -6.36 -17.94 21.84
C ALA A 16 -7.34 -17.42 20.77
N GLY A 17 -8.16 -16.41 21.08
CA GLY A 17 -9.08 -15.80 20.10
C GLY A 17 -8.39 -14.89 19.08
N LYS A 18 -7.21 -14.34 19.41
CA LYS A 18 -6.44 -13.42 18.56
C LYS A 18 -5.87 -14.07 17.28
N PRO A 19 -5.17 -15.22 17.30
CA PRO A 19 -4.62 -15.85 16.11
C PRO A 19 -5.72 -16.34 15.15
N ALA A 20 -6.81 -16.93 15.68
CA ALA A 20 -7.92 -17.40 14.85
C ALA A 20 -8.56 -16.25 14.06
N ARG A 21 -8.74 -15.08 14.69
CA ARG A 21 -9.33 -13.89 14.05
C ARG A 21 -8.40 -13.29 13.00
N THR A 22 -7.09 -13.29 13.23
CA THR A 22 -6.08 -12.88 12.25
C THR A 22 -6.08 -13.81 11.03
N THR A 23 -6.13 -15.13 11.23
CA THR A 23 -6.19 -16.12 10.13
C THR A 23 -7.44 -15.96 9.28
N LEU A 24 -8.59 -15.66 9.89
CA LEU A 24 -9.85 -15.40 9.18
C LEU A 24 -9.82 -14.08 8.39
N ALA A 25 -9.14 -13.05 8.88
CA ALA A 25 -9.04 -11.75 8.21
C ALA A 25 -8.15 -11.77 6.96
N VAL A 26 -7.24 -12.74 6.83
CA VAL A 26 -6.39 -12.91 5.63
C VAL A 26 -7.23 -13.15 4.39
N VAL A 27 -8.30 -13.95 4.51
CA VAL A 27 -9.13 -14.34 3.35
C VAL A 27 -9.74 -13.11 2.65
N PRO A 28 -10.56 -12.27 3.31
CA PRO A 28 -11.12 -11.10 2.64
C PRO A 28 -10.05 -10.09 2.22
N ALA A 29 -8.96 -9.93 2.98
CA ALA A 29 -7.86 -9.04 2.59
C ALA A 29 -7.15 -9.53 1.30
N ALA A 30 -6.88 -10.83 1.18
CA ALA A 30 -6.31 -11.44 -0.01
C ALA A 30 -7.26 -11.33 -1.21
N LEU A 31 -8.58 -11.47 -0.99
CA LEU A 31 -9.59 -11.27 -2.04
C LEU A 31 -9.63 -9.82 -2.53
N VAL A 32 -9.45 -8.82 -1.66
CA VAL A 32 -9.29 -7.41 -2.09
C VAL A 32 -8.04 -7.23 -2.94
N SER A 33 -6.90 -7.81 -2.54
CA SER A 33 -5.67 -7.74 -3.35
C SER A 33 -5.81 -8.46 -4.69
N ALA A 34 -6.44 -9.63 -4.72
CA ALA A 34 -6.73 -10.37 -5.94
C ALA A 34 -7.72 -9.62 -6.84
N SER A 35 -8.71 -8.93 -6.25
CA SER A 35 -9.62 -8.05 -6.99
C SER A 35 -8.86 -6.90 -7.65
N GLY A 36 -7.96 -6.23 -6.92
CA GLY A 36 -7.09 -5.20 -7.50
C GLY A 36 -6.24 -5.73 -8.66
N PHE A 37 -5.71 -6.95 -8.55
CA PHE A 37 -5.02 -7.60 -9.66
C PHE A 37 -5.94 -7.82 -10.87
N LEU A 38 -7.16 -8.30 -10.68
CA LEU A 38 -8.11 -8.46 -11.80
C LEU A 38 -8.52 -7.12 -12.43
N LEU A 39 -8.68 -6.08 -11.61
CA LEU A 39 -9.08 -4.75 -12.08
C LEU A 39 -7.97 -4.06 -12.88
N PHE A 40 -6.70 -4.14 -12.45
CA PHE A 40 -5.59 -3.37 -13.01
C PHE A 40 -4.58 -4.19 -13.84
N ALA A 41 -4.41 -5.48 -13.57
CA ALA A 41 -3.46 -6.29 -14.35
C ALA A 41 -4.14 -7.00 -15.54
N ARG A 42 -5.43 -7.29 -15.40
CA ARG A 42 -6.23 -8.05 -16.37
C ARG A 42 -7.34 -7.24 -17.04
N GLU A 43 -7.61 -6.03 -16.55
CA GLU A 43 -8.72 -5.16 -16.99
C GLU A 43 -10.10 -5.85 -16.97
N ASP A 44 -10.23 -6.97 -16.24
CA ASP A 44 -11.43 -7.80 -16.17
C ASP A 44 -12.41 -7.19 -15.14
N ARG A 45 -13.03 -6.05 -15.49
CA ARG A 45 -13.87 -5.24 -14.59
C ARG A 45 -14.97 -6.04 -13.88
N ILE A 46 -15.66 -6.91 -14.60
CA ILE A 46 -16.76 -7.73 -14.05
C ILE A 46 -16.25 -8.66 -12.95
N PHE A 47 -15.17 -9.39 -13.20
CA PHE A 47 -14.59 -10.31 -12.22
C PHE A 47 -13.92 -9.56 -11.07
N GLY A 48 -13.27 -8.43 -11.37
CA GLY A 48 -12.66 -7.56 -10.37
C GLY A 48 -13.68 -7.03 -9.36
N PHE A 49 -14.79 -6.46 -9.82
CA PHE A 49 -15.83 -5.93 -8.94
C PHE A 49 -16.63 -7.01 -8.22
N THR A 50 -16.90 -8.15 -8.87
CA THR A 50 -17.59 -9.27 -8.19
C THR A 50 -16.74 -9.85 -7.06
N LEU A 51 -15.42 -9.98 -7.28
CA LEU A 51 -14.50 -10.43 -6.25
C LEU A 51 -14.36 -9.40 -5.11
N LEU A 52 -14.34 -8.10 -5.45
CA LEU A 52 -14.33 -7.02 -4.46
C LEU A 52 -15.58 -7.06 -3.56
N ALA A 53 -16.76 -7.21 -4.18
CA ALA A 53 -18.03 -7.32 -3.46
C ALA A 53 -18.05 -8.56 -2.55
N ALA A 54 -17.59 -9.71 -3.05
CA ALA A 54 -17.48 -10.94 -2.25
C ALA A 54 -16.54 -10.75 -1.05
N ALA A 55 -15.40 -10.07 -1.24
CA ALA A 55 -14.46 -9.77 -0.17
C ALA A 55 -15.11 -8.91 0.93
N LEU A 56 -15.87 -7.89 0.55
CA LEU A 56 -16.58 -7.03 1.50
C LEU A 56 -17.71 -7.78 2.22
N VAL A 57 -18.47 -8.62 1.53
CA VAL A 57 -19.51 -9.46 2.18
C VAL A 57 -18.87 -10.37 3.22
N LEU A 58 -17.78 -11.07 2.88
CA LEU A 58 -17.05 -11.92 3.82
C LEU A 58 -16.49 -11.12 5.00
N ALA A 59 -15.93 -9.93 4.75
CA ALA A 59 -15.45 -9.03 5.78
C ALA A 59 -16.58 -8.63 6.75
N GLY A 60 -17.77 -8.33 6.22
CA GLY A 60 -18.96 -7.97 6.99
C GLY A 60 -19.48 -9.10 7.87
N ILE A 61 -19.38 -10.35 7.41
CA ILE A 61 -19.72 -11.55 8.20
C ILE A 61 -18.73 -11.75 9.34
N ILE A 62 -17.43 -11.48 9.12
CA ILE A 62 -16.37 -11.67 10.12
C ILE A 62 -16.38 -10.55 11.16
N SER A 63 -16.31 -9.28 10.73
CA SER A 63 -16.39 -8.13 11.64
C SER A 63 -16.70 -6.81 10.92
N ARG A 64 -17.51 -5.96 11.57
CA ARG A 64 -17.80 -4.60 11.07
C ARG A 64 -16.54 -3.75 10.89
N ARG A 65 -15.52 -3.92 11.73
CA ARG A 65 -14.28 -3.13 11.64
C ARG A 65 -13.45 -3.50 10.42
N LEU A 66 -13.32 -4.80 10.14
CA LEU A 66 -12.66 -5.29 8.92
C LEU A 66 -13.40 -4.84 7.67
N LEU A 67 -14.73 -4.87 7.67
CA LEU A 67 -15.54 -4.35 6.57
C LEU A 67 -15.26 -2.87 6.31
N ILE A 68 -15.26 -2.03 7.35
CA ILE A 68 -15.00 -0.59 7.19
C ILE A 68 -13.59 -0.37 6.62
N ASP A 69 -12.57 -0.99 7.20
CA ASP A 69 -11.18 -0.80 6.77
C ASP A 69 -10.97 -1.29 5.32
N LEU A 70 -11.53 -2.46 4.94
CA LEU A 70 -11.45 -2.95 3.56
C LEU A 70 -12.32 -2.16 2.58
N ALA A 71 -13.45 -1.62 3.02
CA ALA A 71 -14.30 -0.75 2.19
C ALA A 71 -13.58 0.56 1.83
N LEU A 72 -12.77 1.12 2.74
CA LEU A 72 -11.97 2.32 2.44
C LEU A 72 -10.93 2.04 1.34
N ILE A 73 -10.29 0.87 1.37
CA ILE A 73 -9.40 0.44 0.29
C ILE A 73 -10.20 0.24 -1.00
N ALA A 74 -11.32 -0.47 -0.93
CA ALA A 74 -12.19 -0.75 -2.07
C ALA A 74 -12.71 0.51 -2.76
N VAL A 75 -13.02 1.57 -2.02
CA VAL A 75 -13.41 2.88 -2.57
C VAL A 75 -12.28 3.47 -3.40
N GLY A 76 -11.03 3.44 -2.91
CA GLY A 76 -9.88 3.91 -3.67
C GLY A 76 -9.61 3.09 -4.94
N LEU A 77 -9.68 1.75 -4.84
CA LEU A 77 -9.53 0.86 -6.00
C LEU A 77 -10.64 1.11 -7.04
N THR A 78 -11.88 1.30 -6.58
CA THR A 78 -13.02 1.59 -7.46
C THR A 78 -12.85 2.94 -8.15
N ALA A 79 -12.51 4.00 -7.40
CA ALA A 79 -12.28 5.33 -7.95
C ALA A 79 -11.19 5.32 -9.03
N MET A 80 -10.09 4.57 -8.82
CA MET A 80 -9.03 4.40 -9.80
C MET A 80 -9.46 3.58 -11.02
N SER A 81 -10.19 2.48 -10.81
CA SER A 81 -10.64 1.60 -11.92
C SER A 81 -11.66 2.25 -12.86
N LEU A 82 -12.32 3.32 -12.42
CA LEU A 82 -13.33 4.05 -13.20
C LEU A 82 -12.72 5.09 -14.13
N VAL A 83 -11.48 5.52 -13.87
CA VAL A 83 -10.78 6.45 -14.74
C VAL A 83 -9.88 5.66 -15.68
N PRO A 84 -10.04 5.78 -17.01
CA PRO A 84 -9.11 5.17 -17.94
C PRO A 84 -7.72 5.77 -17.71
N ILE A 85 -6.76 4.94 -17.31
CA ILE A 85 -5.36 5.31 -17.14
C ILE A 85 -4.72 5.25 -18.53
N THR A 86 -5.15 6.13 -19.43
CA THR A 86 -4.50 6.32 -20.72
C THR A 86 -3.35 7.31 -20.57
N THR A 87 -2.21 7.04 -21.19
CA THR A 87 -0.98 7.87 -21.17
C THR A 87 -1.10 9.18 -21.96
N ASP A 88 -2.33 9.64 -22.22
CA ASP A 88 -2.60 10.91 -22.88
C ASP A 88 -2.35 12.06 -21.91
N ILE A 89 -1.37 12.90 -22.26
CA ILE A 89 -0.94 14.09 -21.50
C ILE A 89 -1.79 15.33 -21.80
N SER A 90 -2.96 15.17 -22.43
CA SER A 90 -3.91 16.25 -22.59
C SER A 90 -4.36 16.79 -21.22
N THR A 91 -4.50 18.11 -21.14
CA THR A 91 -4.82 18.81 -19.88
C THR A 91 -6.15 18.35 -19.28
N GLY A 92 -7.11 17.96 -20.14
CA GLY A 92 -8.39 17.39 -19.72
C GLY A 92 -8.23 16.03 -19.03
N HIS A 93 -7.45 15.11 -19.61
CA HIS A 93 -7.20 13.81 -18.98
C HIS A 93 -6.41 13.94 -17.68
N MET A 94 -5.41 14.83 -17.62
CA MET A 94 -4.67 15.11 -16.37
C MET A 94 -5.58 15.64 -15.26
N ALA A 95 -6.55 16.49 -15.58
CA ALA A 95 -7.50 17.00 -14.59
C ALA A 95 -8.44 15.90 -14.06
N VAL A 96 -8.96 15.03 -14.95
CA VAL A 96 -9.84 13.92 -14.57
C VAL A 96 -9.08 12.91 -13.70
N MET A 97 -7.89 12.49 -14.14
CA MET A 97 -7.04 11.57 -13.40
C MET A 97 -6.63 12.15 -12.04
N GLY A 98 -6.14 13.40 -12.01
CA GLY A 98 -5.78 14.08 -10.77
C GLY A 98 -6.96 14.21 -9.80
N THR A 99 -8.16 14.47 -10.30
CA THR A 99 -9.37 14.53 -9.47
C THR A 99 -9.71 13.17 -8.87
N ALA A 100 -9.66 12.10 -9.65
CA ALA A 100 -9.87 10.75 -9.14
C ALA A 100 -8.80 10.35 -8.11
N MET A 101 -7.54 10.76 -8.30
CA MET A 101 -6.46 10.57 -7.33
C MET A 101 -6.73 11.28 -6.00
N ILE A 102 -7.16 12.54 -6.06
CA ILE A 102 -7.55 13.29 -4.87
C ILE A 102 -8.74 12.62 -4.18
N LEU A 103 -9.75 12.14 -4.91
CA LEU A 103 -10.89 11.45 -4.32
C LEU A 103 -10.51 10.10 -3.70
N ALA A 104 -9.67 9.31 -4.38
CA ALA A 104 -9.25 7.99 -3.94
C ALA A 104 -8.47 8.01 -2.62
N VAL A 105 -7.75 9.09 -2.31
CA VAL A 105 -7.05 9.28 -1.03
C VAL A 105 -7.86 10.15 -0.06
N GLY A 106 -8.51 11.18 -0.57
CA GLY A 106 -9.29 12.13 0.20
C GLY A 106 -10.49 11.51 0.89
N ILE A 107 -11.20 10.58 0.23
CA ILE A 107 -12.35 9.89 0.82
C ILE A 107 -11.90 8.99 1.98
N PRO A 108 -10.93 8.06 1.82
CA PRO A 108 -10.43 7.27 2.95
C PRO A 108 -9.93 8.11 4.12
N TYR A 109 -9.18 9.18 3.82
CA TYR A 109 -8.69 10.09 4.84
C TYR A 109 -9.83 10.80 5.59
N ALA A 110 -10.79 11.38 4.87
CA ALA A 110 -11.93 12.08 5.46
C ALA A 110 -12.79 11.14 6.29
N VAL A 111 -13.09 9.93 5.79
CA VAL A 111 -13.87 8.94 6.53
C VAL A 111 -13.11 8.47 7.78
N SER A 112 -11.81 8.17 7.68
CA SER A 112 -11.00 7.78 8.84
C SER A 112 -10.91 8.90 9.88
N ARG A 113 -10.88 10.17 9.46
CA ARG A 113 -10.74 11.33 10.34
C ARG A 113 -12.06 11.75 10.98
N PHE A 114 -13.13 11.84 10.20
CA PHE A 114 -14.40 12.42 10.64
C PHE A 114 -15.44 11.38 11.06
N VAL A 115 -15.47 10.20 10.43
CA VAL A 115 -16.46 9.15 10.72
C VAL A 115 -15.93 8.18 11.76
N THR A 116 -14.81 7.50 11.47
CA THR A 116 -14.26 6.47 12.36
C THR A 116 -13.52 7.08 13.56
N LYS A 117 -13.05 8.34 13.46
CA LYS A 117 -12.28 9.08 14.48
C LYS A 117 -11.00 8.36 14.98
N ASP A 118 -10.61 7.29 14.31
CA ASP A 118 -9.47 6.45 14.67
C ASP A 118 -8.12 7.08 14.34
N HIS A 119 -8.10 8.15 13.52
CA HIS A 119 -6.87 8.82 13.06
C HIS A 119 -5.81 7.84 12.53
N ALA A 120 -6.27 6.77 11.87
CA ALA A 120 -5.45 5.67 11.38
C ALA A 120 -4.48 6.14 10.32
N ILE A 121 -5.02 6.90 9.37
CA ILE A 121 -4.30 7.46 8.23
C ILE A 121 -3.69 8.77 8.72
N ARG A 122 -2.43 8.69 9.15
CA ARG A 122 -1.62 9.87 9.40
C ARG A 122 -0.61 9.98 8.29
N PHE A 123 -0.68 11.08 7.58
CA PHE A 123 0.39 11.46 6.69
C PHE A 123 1.55 11.94 7.56
N PRO A 124 2.71 11.25 7.55
CA PRO A 124 3.91 11.84 8.13
C PRO A 124 4.15 13.09 7.28
N VAL A 125 4.00 14.28 7.85
CA VAL A 125 4.43 15.51 7.18
C VAL A 125 5.35 16.13 8.20
N ARG A 126 6.64 16.20 7.86
CA ARG A 126 7.65 16.85 8.68
C ARG A 126 7.93 16.09 9.98
N THR A 127 8.57 14.93 9.86
CA THR A 127 8.88 14.01 10.97
C THR A 127 9.88 14.58 12.00
N GLY A 128 10.47 15.75 11.74
CA GLY A 128 11.30 16.52 12.67
C GLY A 128 12.62 15.87 13.09
N GLN A 129 12.89 14.65 12.63
CA GLN A 129 14.10 13.90 12.91
C GLN A 129 15.21 14.26 11.91
N PRO A 130 16.48 14.37 12.35
CA PRO A 130 17.60 14.61 11.45
C PRO A 130 17.84 13.39 10.56
N TRP A 131 18.13 13.63 9.28
CA TRP A 131 18.38 12.56 8.32
C TRP A 131 19.59 11.72 8.71
N THR A 132 19.41 10.41 8.77
CA THR A 132 20.47 9.45 9.08
C THR A 132 21.47 9.37 7.93
N ARG A 133 22.72 8.94 8.20
CA ARG A 133 23.74 8.79 7.14
C ARG A 133 23.33 7.78 6.07
N ALA A 134 22.53 6.77 6.44
CA ALA A 134 22.00 5.78 5.52
C ALA A 134 20.99 6.40 4.54
N GLU A 135 20.07 7.23 5.02
CA GLU A 135 19.10 7.96 4.16
C GLU A 135 19.80 8.88 3.17
N LYS A 136 20.84 9.59 3.62
CA LYS A 136 21.63 10.47 2.74
C LYS A 136 22.33 9.72 1.61
N TRP A 137 22.80 8.50 1.85
CA TRP A 137 23.43 7.65 0.83
C TRP A 137 22.41 6.89 -0.02
N TYR A 138 21.24 6.61 0.53
CA TYR A 138 20.15 5.97 -0.19
C TYR A 138 19.66 6.84 -1.35
N LEU A 139 19.56 8.16 -1.15
CA LEU A 139 19.11 9.10 -2.18
C LEU A 139 19.95 9.05 -3.49
N PRO A 140 21.28 9.24 -3.46
CA PRO A 140 22.10 9.09 -4.66
C PRO A 140 22.15 7.64 -5.14
N ALA A 141 22.09 6.65 -4.26
CA ALA A 141 22.07 5.24 -4.67
C ALA A 141 20.82 4.91 -5.51
N VAL A 142 19.63 5.35 -5.10
CA VAL A 142 18.39 5.15 -5.87
C VAL A 142 18.45 5.87 -7.21
N LEU A 143 18.99 7.09 -7.25
CA LEU A 143 19.17 7.82 -8.51
C LEU A 143 20.10 7.06 -9.47
N LEU A 144 21.23 6.55 -8.97
CA LEU A 144 22.19 5.77 -9.75
C LEU A 144 21.60 4.43 -10.20
N ILE A 145 20.89 3.72 -9.32
CA ILE A 145 20.20 2.48 -9.65
C ILE A 145 19.15 2.75 -10.71
N GLY A 146 18.32 3.78 -10.54
CA GLY A 146 17.33 4.20 -11.52
C GLY A 146 17.96 4.47 -12.88
N TYR A 147 19.00 5.29 -12.92
CA TYR A 147 19.72 5.62 -14.16
C TYR A 147 20.33 4.39 -14.85
N ALA A 148 20.88 3.44 -14.10
CA ALA A 148 21.48 2.24 -14.68
C ALA A 148 20.45 1.18 -15.10
N LEU A 149 19.38 1.03 -14.32
CA LEU A 149 18.40 -0.05 -14.46
C LEU A 149 17.31 0.29 -15.47
N MET A 150 16.80 1.54 -15.47
CA MET A 150 15.72 1.98 -16.36
C MET A 150 16.02 1.73 -17.84
N PRO A 151 17.18 2.15 -18.39
CA PRO A 151 17.47 1.96 -19.81
C PRO A 151 17.54 0.47 -20.17
N VAL A 152 18.15 -0.34 -19.32
CA VAL A 152 18.27 -1.79 -19.54
C VAL A 152 16.89 -2.45 -19.55
N TYR A 153 16.02 -2.08 -18.61
CA TYR A 153 14.65 -2.56 -18.57
C TYR A 153 13.87 -2.11 -19.80
N MET A 154 13.74 -0.80 -20.02
CA MET A 154 12.88 -0.25 -21.07
C MET A 154 13.30 -0.67 -22.48
N ILE A 155 14.61 -0.68 -22.79
CA ILE A 155 15.09 -1.03 -24.13
C ILE A 155 14.95 -2.54 -24.40
N ARG A 156 15.22 -3.39 -23.40
CA ARG A 156 15.13 -4.85 -23.59
C ARG A 156 13.69 -5.37 -23.64
N THR A 157 12.77 -4.72 -22.91
CA THR A 157 11.36 -5.15 -22.87
C THR A 157 10.47 -4.41 -23.86
N GLY A 158 10.95 -3.32 -24.47
CA GLY A 158 10.16 -2.48 -25.38
C GLY A 158 9.09 -1.64 -24.68
N VAL A 159 9.09 -1.59 -23.35
CA VAL A 159 8.10 -0.86 -22.52
C VAL A 159 8.11 0.65 -22.79
N TYR A 160 9.22 1.19 -23.32
CA TYR A 160 9.28 2.61 -23.70
C TYR A 160 8.21 3.01 -24.73
N ASN A 161 7.69 2.06 -25.53
CA ASN A 161 6.64 2.34 -26.52
C ASN A 161 5.26 2.64 -25.90
N ASN A 162 5.05 2.32 -24.62
CA ASN A 162 3.81 2.64 -23.92
C ASN A 162 3.71 4.13 -23.53
N TRP A 163 4.86 4.82 -23.56
CA TRP A 163 4.99 6.19 -23.12
C TRP A 163 5.13 7.12 -24.33
N PRO A 164 4.50 8.30 -24.32
CA PRO A 164 4.60 9.25 -25.42
C PRO A 164 6.06 9.71 -25.60
N ALA A 165 6.53 9.70 -26.85
CA ALA A 165 7.85 10.21 -27.21
C ALA A 165 7.83 11.74 -27.20
N VAL A 166 7.98 12.31 -26.01
CA VAL A 166 7.95 13.76 -25.78
C VAL A 166 9.36 14.33 -25.93
N SER A 167 9.52 15.29 -26.82
CA SER A 167 10.78 16.02 -27.05
C SER A 167 10.67 17.54 -26.84
N ASP A 168 9.46 18.04 -26.60
CA ASP A 168 9.17 19.44 -26.30
C ASP A 168 9.27 19.75 -24.81
N ALA A 169 9.68 20.98 -24.48
CA ALA A 169 9.89 21.40 -23.09
C ALA A 169 8.61 21.36 -22.24
N ASP A 170 7.44 21.64 -22.82
CA ASP A 170 6.16 21.64 -22.11
C ASP A 170 5.73 20.20 -21.76
N GLY A 171 5.79 19.28 -22.70
CA GLY A 171 5.52 17.87 -22.42
C GLY A 171 6.50 17.28 -21.39
N ILE A 172 7.79 17.63 -21.44
CA ILE A 172 8.78 17.19 -20.43
C ILE A 172 8.38 17.71 -19.04
N ALA A 173 7.96 18.98 -18.93
CA ALA A 173 7.52 19.56 -17.67
C ALA A 173 6.27 18.85 -17.11
N ARG A 174 5.31 18.50 -17.98
CA ARG A 174 4.10 17.75 -17.60
C ARG A 174 4.42 16.32 -17.14
N LEU A 175 5.32 15.63 -17.85
CA LEU A 175 5.75 14.28 -17.45
C LEU A 175 6.49 14.31 -16.12
N PHE A 176 7.37 15.30 -15.93
CA PHE A 176 8.08 15.50 -14.67
C PHE A 176 7.10 15.75 -13.52
N LEU A 177 6.17 16.70 -13.69
CA LEU A 177 5.17 17.01 -12.67
C LEU A 177 4.27 15.80 -12.39
N GLY A 178 3.75 15.15 -13.43
CA GLY A 178 2.87 13.99 -13.33
C GLY A 178 3.53 12.83 -12.58
N THR A 179 4.78 12.51 -12.90
CA THR A 179 5.53 11.42 -12.24
C THR A 179 5.77 11.71 -10.77
N ASN A 180 6.12 12.97 -10.41
CA ASN A 180 6.33 13.34 -9.02
C ASN A 180 5.01 13.32 -8.22
N VAL A 181 3.92 13.85 -8.79
CA VAL A 181 2.60 13.84 -8.14
C VAL A 181 2.08 12.41 -7.97
N LEU A 182 2.27 11.57 -8.98
CA LEU A 182 1.89 10.15 -8.94
C LEU A 182 2.69 9.39 -7.88
N GLY A 183 4.01 9.59 -7.80
CA GLY A 183 4.83 8.96 -6.77
C GLY A 183 4.43 9.38 -5.34
N ILE A 184 4.06 10.64 -5.14
CA ILE A 184 3.50 11.10 -3.86
C ILE A 184 2.16 10.40 -3.58
N TRP A 185 1.28 10.34 -4.57
CA TRP A 185 -0.02 9.70 -4.43
C TRP A 185 0.09 8.20 -4.10
N ASP A 186 1.01 7.48 -4.73
CA ASP A 186 1.26 6.07 -4.48
C ASP A 186 1.62 5.81 -3.02
N GLU A 187 2.46 6.66 -2.43
CA GLU A 187 2.82 6.58 -1.01
C GLU A 187 1.61 6.85 -0.11
N LEU A 188 0.79 7.87 -0.44
CA LEU A 188 -0.39 8.22 0.33
C LEU A 188 -1.47 7.12 0.30
N PHE A 189 -1.66 6.49 -0.87
CA PHE A 189 -2.66 5.46 -1.03
C PHE A 189 -2.16 4.09 -0.57
N PHE A 190 -1.07 3.58 -1.12
CA PHE A 190 -0.67 2.21 -0.85
C PHE A 190 -0.05 2.06 0.53
N ILE A 191 0.85 2.95 0.94
CA ILE A 191 1.54 2.83 2.24
C ILE A 191 0.72 3.48 3.35
N CYS A 192 0.38 4.77 3.23
CA CYS A 192 -0.30 5.48 4.31
C CYS A 192 -1.75 5.01 4.51
N THR A 193 -2.42 4.50 3.48
CA THR A 193 -3.80 4.01 3.57
C THR A 193 -3.87 2.48 3.57
N ALA A 194 -3.56 1.81 2.45
CA ALA A 194 -3.80 0.37 2.32
C ALA A 194 -2.99 -0.47 3.31
N PHE A 195 -1.67 -0.27 3.40
CA PHE A 195 -0.82 -0.99 4.35
C PHE A 195 -1.24 -0.71 5.80
N THR A 196 -1.50 0.55 6.16
CA THR A 196 -1.92 0.93 7.51
C THR A 196 -3.27 0.34 7.91
N LEU A 197 -4.20 0.16 6.96
CA LEU A 197 -5.47 -0.50 7.21
C LEU A 197 -5.32 -2.02 7.28
N LEU A 198 -4.50 -2.63 6.42
CA LEU A 198 -4.25 -4.07 6.42
C LEU A 198 -3.53 -4.55 7.68
N ARG A 199 -2.52 -3.80 8.16
CA ARG A 199 -1.75 -4.15 9.37
C ARG A 199 -2.55 -4.10 10.67
N ARG A 200 -3.77 -3.55 10.66
CA ARG A 200 -4.69 -3.60 11.81
C ARG A 200 -5.24 -5.00 12.05
N HIS A 201 -5.34 -5.79 10.99
CA HIS A 201 -5.96 -7.12 11.02
C HIS A 201 -4.95 -8.24 10.74
N LEU A 202 -3.81 -7.91 10.15
CA LEU A 202 -2.80 -8.86 9.67
C LEU A 202 -1.40 -8.58 10.26
N PRO A 203 -0.53 -9.59 10.39
CA PRO A 203 0.88 -9.39 10.66
C PRO A 203 1.54 -8.56 9.55
N ASP A 204 2.55 -7.75 9.91
CA ASP A 204 3.17 -6.77 9.02
C ASP A 204 3.64 -7.38 7.68
N TRP A 205 4.17 -8.62 7.68
CA TRP A 205 4.64 -9.26 6.44
C TRP A 205 3.50 -9.59 5.45
N GLN A 206 2.32 -9.99 5.96
CA GLN A 206 1.15 -10.26 5.12
C GLN A 206 0.57 -8.96 4.58
N ALA A 207 0.44 -7.95 5.43
CA ALA A 207 -0.01 -6.63 5.01
C ALA A 207 0.90 -6.04 3.93
N ASN A 208 2.22 -6.17 4.11
CA ASN A 208 3.21 -5.73 3.13
C ASN A 208 3.09 -6.49 1.80
N LEU A 209 2.96 -7.81 1.84
CA LEU A 209 2.80 -8.62 0.64
C LEU A 209 1.52 -8.26 -0.13
N LEU A 210 0.39 -8.13 0.57
CA LEU A 210 -0.90 -7.81 -0.04
C LEU A 210 -0.94 -6.38 -0.62
N GLN A 211 -0.30 -5.43 0.05
CA GLN A 211 -0.12 -4.08 -0.48
C GLN A 211 0.82 -4.08 -1.70
N ALA A 212 1.92 -4.84 -1.65
CA ALA A 212 2.84 -4.96 -2.78
C ALA A 212 2.14 -5.53 -4.03
N VAL A 213 1.24 -6.50 -3.86
CA VAL A 213 0.39 -7.01 -4.96
C VAL A 213 -0.48 -5.90 -5.54
N LEU A 214 -1.16 -5.12 -4.69
CA LEU A 214 -2.01 -3.99 -5.14
C LEU A 214 -1.19 -2.94 -5.90
N PHE A 215 -0.06 -2.51 -5.35
CA PHE A 215 0.83 -1.52 -5.97
C PHE A 215 1.39 -2.02 -7.30
N THR A 216 1.85 -3.27 -7.34
CA THR A 216 2.40 -3.87 -8.56
C THR A 216 1.34 -4.03 -9.65
N SER A 217 0.10 -4.35 -9.26
CA SER A 217 -1.03 -4.43 -10.20
C SER A 217 -1.33 -3.06 -10.80
N PHE A 218 -1.24 -2.00 -10.01
CA PHE A 218 -1.40 -0.63 -10.50
C PHE A 218 -0.26 -0.18 -11.42
N LEU A 219 1.00 -0.54 -11.11
CA LEU A 219 2.13 -0.28 -12.01
C LEU A 219 1.99 -0.98 -13.36
N TRP A 220 1.38 -2.17 -13.36
CA TRP A 220 1.09 -2.89 -14.59
C TRP A 220 0.15 -2.10 -15.50
N GLU A 221 -0.93 -1.54 -14.94
CA GLU A 221 -1.88 -0.67 -15.65
C GLU A 221 -1.20 0.60 -16.21
N LEU A 222 -0.24 1.17 -15.47
CA LEU A 222 0.57 2.32 -15.92
C LEU A 222 1.54 1.99 -17.07
N GLY A 223 1.57 0.74 -17.53
CA GLY A 223 2.38 0.30 -18.68
C GLY A 223 3.75 -0.25 -18.30
N PHE A 224 4.06 -0.47 -17.02
CA PHE A 224 5.27 -1.18 -16.59
C PHE A 224 5.09 -2.71 -16.67
N HIS A 225 5.06 -3.23 -17.89
CA HIS A 225 4.93 -4.67 -18.14
C HIS A 225 6.25 -5.44 -17.98
N ALA A 226 6.17 -6.77 -18.05
CA ALA A 226 7.29 -7.71 -17.91
C ALA A 226 7.79 -7.88 -16.47
N TRP A 227 9.10 -7.70 -16.22
CA TRP A 227 9.75 -8.12 -14.96
C TRP A 227 9.87 -7.02 -13.90
N ALA A 228 9.25 -5.87 -14.11
CA ALA A 228 9.14 -4.81 -13.10
C ALA A 228 8.61 -5.28 -11.71
N PRO A 229 7.64 -6.22 -11.63
CA PRO A 229 7.18 -6.79 -10.36
C PRO A 229 8.29 -7.36 -9.46
N PHE A 230 9.38 -7.88 -10.04
CA PHE A 230 10.44 -8.54 -9.26
C PHE A 230 11.26 -7.56 -8.40
N PHE A 231 11.27 -6.27 -8.72
CA PHE A 231 11.92 -5.26 -7.88
C PHE A 231 11.23 -5.10 -6.53
N ILE A 232 9.91 -5.33 -6.50
CA ILE A 232 9.06 -5.05 -5.34
C ILE A 232 9.03 -6.27 -4.40
N PHE A 233 8.94 -7.48 -4.94
CA PHE A 233 8.86 -8.70 -4.13
C PHE A 233 10.19 -9.15 -3.50
N ARG A 234 11.33 -8.51 -3.83
CA ARG A 234 12.65 -8.92 -3.35
C ARG A 234 12.95 -8.57 -1.88
N LEU A 235 12.01 -7.96 -1.15
CA LEU A 235 12.18 -7.66 0.29
C LEU A 235 11.35 -8.54 1.22
N PRO A 236 11.67 -9.83 1.39
CA PRO A 236 11.36 -10.55 2.61
C PRO A 236 12.66 -10.71 3.43
N CYS A 237 12.88 -9.83 4.41
CA CYS A 237 13.74 -10.18 5.53
C CYS A 237 13.35 -9.41 6.79
N CYS A 238 12.25 -9.84 7.41
CA CYS A 238 12.19 -9.79 8.86
C CYS A 238 13.29 -10.74 9.37
N ARG A 239 14.46 -10.20 9.73
CA ARG A 239 15.36 -10.93 10.63
C ARG A 239 14.63 -11.06 11.98
N PRO A 240 14.43 -12.27 12.52
CA PRO A 240 14.11 -12.42 13.93
C PRO A 240 15.29 -11.83 14.70
N GLY A 241 15.07 -10.72 15.41
CA GLY A 241 16.06 -10.20 16.34
C GLY A 241 16.38 -11.30 17.36
N SER A 242 17.62 -11.76 17.37
CA SER A 242 18.12 -12.73 18.35
C SER A 242 17.97 -12.13 19.76
N SER A 243 17.10 -12.73 20.56
CA SER A 243 16.90 -12.39 21.96
C SER A 243 18.14 -12.71 22.80
N ARG A 244 18.78 -11.68 23.35
CA ARG A 244 19.43 -11.66 24.68
C ARG A 244 19.07 -10.26 25.22
N SER A 245 18.30 -10.06 26.29
CA SER A 245 18.31 -10.63 27.65
C SER A 245 17.03 -10.14 28.39
N PRO A 246 16.76 -10.55 29.66
CA PRO A 246 15.41 -10.68 30.20
C PRO A 246 14.90 -9.44 30.97
N SER A 247 13.65 -9.04 30.72
CA SER A 247 12.63 -8.63 31.72
C SER A 247 11.40 -8.03 31.01
N PRO A 248 10.17 -8.19 31.54
CA PRO A 248 8.95 -7.85 30.82
C PRO A 248 8.47 -6.43 31.16
N SER A 249 8.31 -5.59 30.13
CA SER A 249 7.38 -4.47 30.15
C SER A 249 6.46 -4.58 28.93
N PRO A 250 5.12 -4.58 29.10
CA PRO A 250 4.21 -5.06 28.06
C PRO A 250 3.74 -3.93 27.15
N THR A 251 4.61 -3.07 26.64
CA THR A 251 4.21 -2.02 25.68
C THR A 251 5.43 -1.45 24.97
N SER A 252 5.93 -2.11 23.93
CA SER A 252 6.80 -1.53 22.87
C SER A 252 7.66 -2.63 22.24
N SER A 253 7.03 -3.52 21.47
CA SER A 253 7.74 -4.35 20.49
C SER A 253 7.19 -4.03 19.10
N ALA A 254 7.25 -2.75 18.73
CA ALA A 254 7.08 -2.32 17.35
C ALA A 254 8.43 -2.49 16.64
N CYS A 255 8.44 -3.31 15.59
CA CYS A 255 9.54 -3.45 14.65
C CYS A 255 9.97 -2.06 14.12
N THR A 256 11.03 -1.50 14.70
CA THR A 256 11.56 -0.17 14.34
C THR A 256 12.04 -0.11 12.89
N CYS A 257 12.42 -1.23 12.27
CA CYS A 257 12.98 -1.23 10.92
C CYS A 257 11.93 -0.99 9.81
N CYS A 258 10.71 -1.52 9.94
CA CYS A 258 9.70 -1.41 8.87
C CYS A 258 9.02 -0.03 8.86
N SER A 259 8.91 0.61 10.04
CA SER A 259 8.37 1.97 10.15
C SER A 259 9.35 3.05 9.72
N THR A 260 10.67 2.84 9.80
CA THR A 260 11.63 3.94 9.57
C THR A 260 12.05 4.05 8.10
N SER A 261 12.19 2.94 7.37
CA SER A 261 12.60 3.00 5.95
C SER A 261 11.50 3.33 4.96
N CYS A 262 10.23 3.04 5.28
CA CYS A 262 9.08 3.50 4.46
C CYS A 262 8.65 4.92 4.81
N CYS A 263 8.58 5.28 6.11
CA CYS A 263 8.07 6.60 6.52
C CYS A 263 9.11 7.75 6.49
N SER A 264 10.39 7.51 6.15
CA SER A 264 11.42 8.57 6.16
C SER A 264 11.30 9.59 5.03
N TRP A 265 10.32 9.44 4.13
CA TRP A 265 10.14 10.30 2.95
C TRP A 265 9.27 11.54 3.19
N CYS A 266 9.16 12.00 4.44
CA CYS A 266 8.47 13.25 4.81
C CYS A 266 9.14 14.06 5.93
#